data_AF-A0A081R2D3-F1
#
_entry.id   AF-A0A081R2D3-F1
#
_cell.length_a   1.000
_cell.length_b   1.000
_cell.length_c   1.000
_cell.angle_alpha   90.00
_cell.angle_beta   90.00
_cell.angle_gamma   90.00
#
_symmetry.space_group_name_H-M   'P 1'
#
loop_
_entity.id
_entity.type
_entity.pdbx_description
1 polymer ?
#
loop_
_entity_poly.entity_id
_entity_poly.type
_entity_poly.pdbx_seq_one_letter_code
_entity_poly.pdbx_strand_id
1 'polypeptide(L)'
;MDKIQKDINDALETTRKLNIVKAIFGLPLYSFLIVWGTYFPMGILRLASKNGHELVTQLTSVENSLIPPNSFFVFLFLFCCGHFTYFYINSKRNRIKAYLLTQILQLILFLIFYYSWFIAALYLIPLVAVRIVYWIGFVLSLIYLIYILVTKQRASKDYFSSEYYKKFLNVILFLWLLMYGINLFINGLNHFLAYLLLALLPIAPIFLGLFLVSFFKSNLVKLENLNTVNKNQEKYREEYGYTIEEWYGKKSKMYKEHVKKSKKR
;
A
#
# COMPACT_ATOMS: atom_id res chain seq x y z
N MET A 1 -7.33 -21.11 -14.52
CA MET A 1 -7.55 -19.79 -15.14
C MET A 1 -6.21 -19.13 -15.31
N ASP A 2 -5.88 -18.67 -16.52
CA ASP A 2 -4.66 -17.90 -16.79
C ASP A 2 -4.59 -16.66 -15.89
N LYS A 3 -3.40 -16.25 -15.47
CA LYS A 3 -3.19 -15.11 -14.56
C LYS A 3 -3.71 -13.81 -15.17
N ILE A 4 -3.55 -13.62 -16.47
CA ILE A 4 -4.09 -12.46 -17.19
C ILE A 4 -5.62 -12.49 -17.19
N GLN A 5 -6.23 -13.65 -17.47
CA GLN A 5 -7.68 -13.83 -17.42
C GLN A 5 -8.24 -13.57 -16.01
N LYS A 6 -7.52 -13.96 -14.96
CA LYS A 6 -7.86 -13.63 -13.57
C LYS A 6 -7.87 -12.12 -13.33
N ASP A 7 -6.81 -11.43 -13.72
CA ASP A 7 -6.70 -9.97 -13.53
C ASP A 7 -7.78 -9.20 -14.31
N ILE A 8 -8.16 -9.69 -15.49
CA ILE A 8 -9.30 -9.18 -16.27
C ILE A 8 -10.61 -9.38 -15.52
N ASN A 9 -10.87 -10.61 -15.04
CA ASN A 9 -12.10 -10.92 -14.31
C ASN A 9 -12.26 -10.06 -13.06
N ASP A 10 -11.19 -9.91 -12.27
CA ASP A 10 -11.18 -9.02 -11.11
C ASP A 10 -11.55 -7.57 -11.51
N ALA A 11 -10.99 -7.07 -12.61
CA ALA A 11 -11.27 -5.72 -13.11
C ALA A 11 -12.74 -5.56 -13.54
N LEU A 12 -13.27 -6.51 -14.31
CA LEU A 12 -14.65 -6.48 -14.79
C LEU A 12 -15.65 -6.65 -13.65
N GLU A 13 -15.39 -7.56 -12.72
CA GLU A 13 -16.28 -7.81 -11.58
C GLU A 13 -16.32 -6.60 -10.63
N THR A 14 -15.16 -6.03 -10.29
CA THR A 14 -15.07 -4.85 -9.42
C THR A 14 -15.84 -3.67 -10.00
N THR A 15 -15.63 -3.37 -11.28
CA THR A 15 -16.28 -2.24 -11.96
C THR A 15 -17.77 -2.48 -12.22
N ARG A 16 -18.19 -3.74 -12.44
CA ARG A 16 -19.60 -4.13 -12.58
C ARG A 16 -20.36 -3.97 -11.27
N LYS A 17 -19.80 -4.42 -10.14
CA LYS A 17 -20.41 -4.34 -8.80
C LYS A 17 -20.49 -2.91 -8.24
N LEU A 18 -19.80 -1.95 -8.87
CA LEU A 18 -19.79 -0.55 -8.47
C LEU A 18 -21.09 0.16 -8.91
N ASN A 19 -22.03 0.35 -7.99
CA ASN A 19 -23.25 1.11 -8.22
C ASN A 19 -23.13 2.55 -7.69
N ILE A 20 -24.13 3.40 -7.94
CA ILE A 20 -24.11 4.80 -7.53
C ILE A 20 -24.08 4.97 -6.00
N VAL A 21 -24.75 4.08 -5.25
CA VAL A 21 -24.75 4.09 -3.78
C VAL A 21 -23.35 3.84 -3.24
N LYS A 22 -22.66 2.81 -3.75
CA LYS A 22 -21.26 2.53 -3.42
C LYS A 22 -20.32 3.67 -3.85
N ALA A 23 -20.64 4.37 -4.93
CA ALA A 23 -19.85 5.52 -5.37
C ALA A 23 -20.03 6.74 -4.45
N ILE A 24 -21.24 7.00 -3.96
CA ILE A 24 -21.54 8.15 -3.09
C ILE A 24 -21.07 7.90 -1.66
N PHE A 25 -21.29 6.71 -1.11
CA PHE A 25 -20.99 6.42 0.30
C PHE A 25 -19.70 5.61 0.45
N GLY A 26 -19.54 4.56 -0.36
CA GLY A 26 -18.42 3.63 -0.23
C GLY A 26 -17.08 4.23 -0.60
N LEU A 27 -17.01 5.02 -1.69
CA LEU A 27 -15.74 5.58 -2.16
C LEU A 27 -15.20 6.71 -1.27
N PRO A 28 -16.01 7.67 -0.77
CA PRO A 28 -15.54 8.62 0.23
C PRO A 28 -15.15 7.96 1.54
N LEU A 29 -15.91 6.96 2.01
CA LEU A 29 -15.55 6.20 3.20
C LEU A 29 -14.21 5.47 3.01
N TYR A 30 -14.01 4.82 1.87
CA TYR A 30 -12.74 4.17 1.53
C TYR A 30 -11.57 5.18 1.51
N SER A 31 -11.79 6.37 0.93
CA SER A 31 -10.80 7.46 0.93
C SER A 31 -10.47 7.91 2.35
N PHE A 32 -11.49 8.08 3.18
CA PHE A 32 -11.32 8.43 4.59
C PHE A 32 -10.52 7.36 5.32
N LEU A 33 -10.88 6.08 5.19
CA LEU A 33 -10.19 4.97 5.86
C LEU A 33 -8.72 4.86 5.44
N ILE A 34 -8.40 5.06 4.16
CA ILE A 34 -7.01 5.05 3.70
C ILE A 34 -6.22 6.18 4.35
N VAL A 35 -6.73 7.41 4.28
CA VAL A 35 -6.02 8.58 4.83
C VAL A 35 -5.92 8.48 6.34
N TRP A 36 -7.00 8.04 7.00
CA TRP A 36 -7.02 7.82 8.43
C TRP A 36 -6.03 6.73 8.84
N GLY A 37 -6.03 5.57 8.20
CA GLY A 37 -5.06 4.50 8.46
C GLY A 37 -3.61 4.88 8.15
N THR A 38 -3.39 5.90 7.30
CA THR A 38 -2.07 6.46 7.01
C THR A 38 -1.64 7.46 8.08
N TYR A 39 -2.51 8.40 8.46
CA TYR A 39 -2.19 9.50 9.37
C TYR A 39 -2.27 9.13 10.84
N PHE A 40 -3.32 8.40 11.23
CA PHE A 40 -3.73 8.23 12.62
C PHE A 40 -2.67 7.59 13.52
N PRO A 41 -1.97 6.50 13.13
CA PRO A 41 -0.94 5.89 13.98
C PRO A 41 0.17 6.88 14.34
N MET A 42 0.69 7.59 13.34
CA MET A 42 1.71 8.62 13.54
C MET A 42 1.17 9.81 14.33
N GLY A 43 -0.06 10.25 14.06
CA GLY A 43 -0.69 11.37 14.76
C GLY A 43 -0.86 11.13 16.27
N ILE A 44 -1.32 9.93 16.65
CA ILE A 44 -1.44 9.53 18.06
C ILE A 44 -0.08 9.47 18.73
N LEU A 45 0.90 8.80 18.13
CA LEU A 45 2.22 8.67 18.75
C LEU A 45 2.92 10.02 18.87
N ARG A 46 2.76 10.90 17.89
CA ARG A 46 3.25 12.28 17.98
C ARG A 46 2.60 13.05 19.12
N LEU A 47 1.29 12.93 19.31
CA LEU A 47 0.58 13.58 20.42
C LEU A 47 1.04 13.02 21.76
N ALA A 48 1.15 11.69 21.88
CA ALA A 48 1.60 11.02 23.08
C ALA A 48 3.04 11.43 23.47
N SER A 49 3.93 11.50 22.48
CA SER A 49 5.32 11.97 22.61
C SER A 49 5.40 13.42 23.12
N LYS A 50 4.54 14.31 22.60
CA LYS A 50 4.46 15.71 23.07
C LYS A 50 3.96 15.84 24.50
N ASN A 51 3.06 14.95 24.92
CA ASN A 51 2.52 14.92 26.26
C ASN A 51 3.42 14.19 27.27
N GLY A 52 4.58 13.68 26.85
CA GLY A 52 5.55 13.03 27.72
C GLY A 52 5.15 11.63 28.17
N HIS A 53 4.33 10.90 27.40
CA HIS A 53 4.00 9.51 27.73
C HIS A 53 5.25 8.61 27.71
N GLU A 54 5.44 7.85 28.78
CA GLU A 54 6.66 7.04 29.04
C GLU A 54 6.98 6.00 27.96
N LEU A 55 5.97 5.48 27.26
CA LEU A 55 6.14 4.47 26.22
C LEU A 55 6.51 5.02 24.84
N VAL A 56 6.59 6.36 24.71
CA VAL A 56 6.75 7.03 23.42
C VAL A 56 7.90 8.03 23.51
N THR A 57 8.75 8.04 22.50
CA THR A 57 10.00 8.80 22.50
C THR A 57 9.85 10.08 21.72
N GLN A 58 10.67 11.08 22.03
CA GLN A 58 10.72 12.30 21.22
C GLN A 58 11.64 12.10 20.02
N LEU A 59 11.12 12.39 18.84
CA LEU A 59 11.91 12.43 17.62
C LEU A 59 12.80 13.68 17.60
N THR A 60 13.94 13.58 16.92
CA THR A 60 14.87 14.70 16.73
C THR A 60 14.25 15.81 15.87
N SER A 61 14.86 16.99 15.84
CA SER A 61 14.42 18.10 14.96
C SER A 61 14.41 17.69 13.49
N VAL A 62 15.44 16.96 13.04
CA VAL A 62 15.55 16.44 11.68
C VAL A 62 14.41 15.46 11.38
N GLU A 63 14.18 14.46 12.23
CA GLU A 63 13.08 13.50 12.05
C GLU A 63 11.71 14.18 12.03
N ASN A 64 11.48 15.18 12.89
CA ASN A 64 10.23 15.94 12.89
C ASN A 64 10.03 16.77 11.61
N SER A 65 11.11 17.27 10.99
CA SER A 65 11.04 18.04 9.74
C SER A 65 10.63 17.20 8.54
N LEU A 66 10.84 15.88 8.62
CA LEU A 66 10.48 14.90 7.59
C LEU A 66 9.02 14.45 7.67
N ILE A 67 8.29 14.82 8.72
CA ILE A 67 6.87 14.48 8.88
C ILE A 67 6.02 15.39 7.98
N PRO A 68 5.16 14.84 7.11
CA PRO A 68 4.27 15.66 6.30
C PRO A 68 3.35 16.52 7.18
N PRO A 69 3.09 17.78 6.82
CA PRO A 69 2.19 18.64 7.58
C PRO A 69 0.77 18.07 7.57
N ASN A 70 -0.04 18.35 8.60
CA ASN A 70 -1.42 17.85 8.68
C ASN A 70 -2.26 18.23 7.44
N SER A 71 -2.01 19.41 6.85
CA SER A 71 -2.66 19.86 5.62
C SER A 71 -2.44 18.92 4.44
N PHE A 72 -1.28 18.27 4.34
CA PHE A 72 -0.99 17.28 3.29
C PHE A 72 -2.04 16.16 3.29
N PHE A 73 -2.40 15.64 4.47
CA PHE A 73 -3.37 14.54 4.58
C PHE A 73 -4.80 15.00 4.23
N VAL A 74 -5.16 16.25 4.51
CA VAL A 74 -6.43 16.83 4.07
C VAL A 74 -6.48 16.92 2.53
N PHE A 75 -5.41 17.42 1.90
CA PHE A 75 -5.32 17.46 0.44
C PHE A 75 -5.30 16.07 -0.18
N LEU A 76 -4.62 15.11 0.45
CA LEU A 76 -4.60 13.71 0.02
C LEU A 76 -6.01 13.09 0.07
N PHE A 77 -6.79 13.39 1.11
CA PHE A 77 -8.18 12.94 1.22
C PHE A 77 -9.05 13.51 0.10
N LEU A 78 -8.98 14.82 -0.16
CA LEU A 78 -9.72 15.46 -1.23
C LEU A 78 -9.32 14.91 -2.61
N PHE A 79 -8.03 14.70 -2.82
CA PHE A 79 -7.49 14.08 -4.03
C PHE A 79 -8.03 12.65 -4.23
N CYS A 80 -8.06 11.83 -3.18
CA CYS A 80 -8.64 10.49 -3.24
C CYS A 80 -10.13 10.55 -3.61
N CYS A 81 -10.92 11.43 -2.98
CA CYS A 81 -12.33 11.59 -3.29
C CYS A 81 -12.57 11.98 -4.75
N GLY A 82 -11.80 12.93 -5.28
CA GLY A 82 -11.84 13.33 -6.68
C GLY A 82 -11.47 12.19 -7.62
N HIS A 83 -10.38 11.47 -7.32
CA HIS A 83 -9.95 10.31 -8.10
C HIS A 83 -11.02 9.20 -8.12
N PHE A 84 -11.63 8.86 -6.99
CA PHE A 84 -12.63 7.81 -6.96
C PHE A 84 -13.92 8.20 -7.68
N THR A 85 -14.30 9.48 -7.64
CA THR A 85 -15.38 10.01 -8.48
C THR A 85 -15.05 9.84 -9.96
N TYR A 86 -13.82 10.18 -10.36
CA TYR A 86 -13.32 9.95 -11.71
C TYR A 86 -13.30 8.45 -12.08
N PHE A 87 -12.89 7.58 -11.17
CA PHE A 87 -12.91 6.13 -11.34
C PHE A 87 -14.33 5.63 -11.60
N TYR A 88 -15.31 6.06 -10.81
CA TYR A 88 -16.71 5.67 -11.01
C TYR A 88 -17.20 6.03 -12.41
N ILE A 89 -16.96 7.28 -12.86
CA ILE A 89 -17.38 7.75 -14.19
C ILE A 89 -16.73 6.91 -15.29
N ASN A 90 -15.42 6.65 -15.19
CA ASN A 90 -14.68 5.91 -16.20
C ASN A 90 -14.99 4.41 -16.18
N SER A 91 -15.32 3.83 -15.04
CA SER A 91 -15.70 2.43 -14.92
C SER A 91 -16.93 2.09 -15.79
N LYS A 92 -17.77 3.08 -16.10
CA LYS A 92 -18.94 2.92 -16.98
C LYS A 92 -18.63 3.07 -18.47
N ARG A 93 -17.43 3.56 -18.82
CA ARG A 93 -16.99 3.87 -20.18
C ARG A 93 -15.87 2.95 -20.67
N ASN A 94 -14.95 2.57 -19.79
CA ASN A 94 -13.85 1.64 -20.06
C ASN A 94 -13.41 1.00 -18.73
N ARG A 95 -13.85 -0.25 -18.50
CA ARG A 95 -13.66 -0.95 -17.22
C ARG A 95 -12.19 -1.25 -16.93
N ILE A 96 -11.47 -1.80 -17.91
CA ILE A 96 -10.05 -2.15 -17.78
C ILE A 96 -9.20 -0.90 -17.49
N LYS A 97 -9.40 0.18 -18.26
CA LYS A 97 -8.64 1.43 -18.07
C LYS A 97 -8.91 2.06 -16.71
N ALA A 98 -10.17 2.08 -16.27
CA ALA A 98 -10.54 2.63 -14.96
C ALA A 98 -9.90 1.82 -13.81
N TYR A 99 -9.93 0.49 -13.92
CA TYR A 99 -9.32 -0.38 -12.92
C TYR A 99 -7.80 -0.23 -12.88
N LEU A 100 -7.13 -0.20 -14.04
CA LEU A 100 -5.69 0.04 -14.16
C LEU A 100 -5.27 1.33 -13.44
N LEU A 101 -5.95 2.44 -13.70
CA LEU A 101 -5.63 3.71 -13.05
C LEU A 101 -5.79 3.65 -11.53
N THR A 102 -6.82 2.94 -11.05
CA THR A 102 -7.04 2.76 -9.61
C THR A 102 -5.95 1.91 -8.96
N GLN A 103 -5.46 0.87 -9.64
CA GLN A 103 -4.32 0.09 -9.16
C GLN A 103 -3.04 0.92 -9.11
N ILE A 104 -2.82 1.83 -10.07
CA ILE A 104 -1.69 2.77 -10.04
C ILE A 104 -1.80 3.69 -8.83
N LEU A 105 -2.96 4.29 -8.59
CA LEU A 105 -3.17 5.14 -7.42
C LEU A 105 -2.95 4.35 -6.12
N GLN A 106 -3.47 3.12 -6.04
CA GLN A 106 -3.33 2.28 -4.85
C GLN A 106 -1.85 2.03 -4.52
N LEU A 107 -0.98 1.82 -5.51
CA LEU A 107 0.46 1.70 -5.28
C LEU A 107 1.08 3.00 -4.74
N ILE A 108 0.70 4.16 -5.26
CA ILE A 108 1.18 5.45 -4.76
C ILE A 108 0.75 5.67 -3.31
N LEU A 109 -0.52 5.43 -3.01
CA LEU A 109 -1.06 5.54 -1.65
C LEU A 109 -0.38 4.56 -0.69
N PHE A 110 -0.03 3.37 -1.16
CA PHE A 110 0.69 2.38 -0.37
C PHE A 110 2.09 2.82 0.02
N LEU A 111 2.80 3.59 -0.83
CA LEU A 111 4.10 4.18 -0.47
C LEU A 111 3.96 5.25 0.62
N ILE A 112 2.91 6.07 0.55
CA ILE A 112 2.60 7.09 1.58
C ILE A 112 2.24 6.40 2.91
N PHE A 113 1.43 5.34 2.84
CA PHE A 113 1.09 4.49 3.98
C PHE A 113 2.36 3.92 4.62
N TYR A 114 3.26 3.34 3.83
CA TYR A 114 4.52 2.79 4.32
C TYR A 114 5.36 3.82 5.05
N TYR A 115 5.56 4.98 4.44
CA TYR A 115 6.34 6.05 5.05
C TYR A 115 5.74 6.50 6.39
N SER A 116 4.42 6.67 6.45
CA SER A 116 3.74 7.12 7.65
C SER A 116 3.83 6.09 8.79
N TRP A 117 3.73 4.80 8.48
CA TRP A 117 3.91 3.73 9.45
C TRP A 117 5.37 3.54 9.89
N PHE A 118 6.32 3.77 8.99
CA PHE A 118 7.74 3.82 9.32
C PHE A 118 8.01 4.91 10.36
N ILE A 119 7.53 6.14 10.11
CA ILE A 119 7.65 7.26 11.07
C ILE A 119 6.93 6.95 12.38
N ALA A 120 5.71 6.38 12.33
CA ALA A 120 4.98 5.99 13.52
C ALA A 120 5.82 5.06 14.41
N ALA A 121 6.46 4.06 13.83
CA ALA A 121 7.28 3.13 14.61
C ALA A 121 8.55 3.75 15.21
N LEU A 122 9.10 4.82 14.62
CA LEU A 122 10.25 5.52 15.20
C LEU A 122 9.95 6.10 16.59
N TYR A 123 8.72 6.51 16.85
CA TYR A 123 8.26 6.97 18.17
C TYR A 123 8.31 5.87 19.24
N LEU A 124 8.45 4.60 18.86
CA LEU A 124 8.56 3.46 19.78
C LEU A 124 10.02 3.04 20.01
N ILE A 125 10.98 3.72 19.37
CA ILE A 125 12.40 3.40 19.44
C ILE A 125 13.13 4.52 20.20
N PRO A 126 13.60 4.28 21.44
CA PRO A 126 14.24 5.31 22.27
C PRO A 126 15.63 5.68 21.76
N LEU A 127 16.42 4.71 21.33
CA LEU A 127 17.81 4.95 20.93
C LEU A 127 17.91 5.56 19.53
N VAL A 128 18.50 6.75 19.46
CA VAL A 128 18.78 7.46 18.19
C VAL A 128 19.64 6.59 17.25
N ALA A 129 20.68 5.93 17.77
CA ALA A 129 21.55 5.07 16.98
C ALA A 129 20.78 3.93 16.30
N VAL A 130 19.81 3.34 17.01
CA VAL A 130 18.93 2.32 16.44
C VAL A 130 18.06 2.95 15.35
N ARG A 131 17.42 4.10 15.59
CA ARG A 131 16.60 4.80 14.58
C ARG A 131 17.38 5.12 13.30
N ILE A 132 18.66 5.47 13.38
CA ILE A 132 19.52 5.67 12.21
C ILE A 132 19.62 4.39 11.37
N VAL A 133 19.81 3.22 12.00
CA VAL A 133 19.82 1.93 11.31
C VAL A 133 18.48 1.66 10.60
N TYR A 134 17.36 1.99 11.24
CA TYR A 134 16.03 1.87 10.63
C TYR A 134 15.86 2.81 9.43
N TRP A 135 16.36 4.05 9.49
CA TRP A 135 16.39 4.97 8.35
C TRP A 135 17.20 4.42 7.17
N ILE A 136 18.38 3.86 7.44
CA ILE A 136 19.20 3.22 6.40
C ILE A 136 18.41 2.07 5.76
N GLY A 137 17.80 1.19 6.58
CA GLY A 137 16.97 0.09 6.09
C GLY A 137 15.78 0.57 5.26
N PHE A 138 15.11 1.64 5.69
CA PHE A 138 14.01 2.26 4.96
C PHE A 138 14.47 2.77 3.59
N VAL A 139 15.56 3.53 3.52
CA VAL A 139 16.10 4.05 2.24
C VAL A 139 16.51 2.91 1.31
N LEU A 140 17.20 1.88 1.82
CA LEU A 140 17.55 0.69 1.04
C LEU A 140 16.30 -0.02 0.50
N SER A 141 15.22 -0.10 1.27
CA SER A 141 13.96 -0.67 0.81
C SER A 141 13.36 0.12 -0.36
N LEU A 142 13.41 1.46 -0.33
CA LEU A 142 12.93 2.30 -1.43
C LEU A 142 13.78 2.16 -2.69
N ILE A 143 15.11 2.14 -2.55
CA ILE A 143 16.03 1.88 -3.66
C ILE A 143 15.72 0.51 -4.28
N TYR A 144 15.44 -0.50 -3.45
CA TYR A 144 15.08 -1.83 -3.92
C TYR A 144 13.73 -1.85 -4.67
N LEU A 145 12.74 -1.07 -4.23
CA LEU A 145 11.49 -0.92 -4.99
C LEU A 145 11.73 -0.32 -6.38
N ILE A 146 12.59 0.71 -6.47
CA ILE A 146 12.98 1.32 -7.76
C ILE A 146 13.72 0.30 -8.63
N TYR A 147 14.63 -0.48 -8.05
CA TYR A 147 15.33 -1.55 -8.75
C TYR A 147 14.36 -2.57 -9.37
N ILE A 148 13.35 -3.03 -8.63
CA ILE A 148 12.32 -3.97 -9.14
C ILE A 148 11.50 -3.34 -10.28
N LEU A 149 11.17 -2.05 -10.17
CA LEU A 149 10.45 -1.32 -11.21
C LEU A 149 11.23 -1.33 -12.53
N VAL A 150 12.53 -1.02 -12.47
CA VAL A 150 13.42 -0.86 -13.64
C VAL A 150 13.79 -2.20 -14.26
N THR A 151 14.23 -3.17 -13.46
CA THR A 151 14.81 -4.44 -13.96
C THR A 151 13.77 -5.47 -14.39
N LYS A 152 12.48 -5.23 -14.09
CA LYS A 152 11.38 -6.20 -14.31
C LYS A 152 11.65 -7.59 -13.73
N GLN A 153 12.58 -7.73 -12.79
CA GLN A 153 12.88 -8.98 -12.10
C GLN A 153 11.76 -9.29 -11.10
N ARG A 154 10.65 -9.79 -11.63
CA ARG A 154 9.36 -9.96 -10.92
C ARG A 154 9.06 -11.41 -10.58
N ALA A 155 9.87 -12.33 -11.09
CA ALA A 155 9.85 -13.74 -10.78
C ALA A 155 11.30 -14.24 -10.74
N SER A 156 11.60 -15.19 -9.85
CA SER A 156 12.91 -15.82 -9.61
C SER A 156 13.85 -15.09 -8.64
N LYS A 157 13.49 -15.15 -7.36
CA LYS A 157 14.28 -15.77 -6.29
C LYS A 157 13.51 -15.54 -5.00
N ASP A 158 13.17 -16.62 -4.29
CA ASP A 158 12.89 -16.50 -2.86
C ASP A 158 14.16 -15.94 -2.23
N TYR A 159 14.17 -14.64 -1.93
CA TYR A 159 15.32 -13.96 -1.33
C TYR A 159 15.63 -14.51 0.07
N PHE A 160 14.70 -15.30 0.63
CA PHE A 160 14.88 -16.08 1.85
C PHE A 160 15.20 -17.53 1.51
N SER A 161 16.44 -17.81 1.12
CA SER A 161 16.94 -19.16 1.33
C SER A 161 16.95 -19.46 2.84
N SER A 162 16.89 -20.74 3.22
CA SER A 162 16.86 -21.16 4.63
C SER A 162 18.02 -20.58 5.46
N GLU A 163 19.15 -20.29 4.82
CA GLU A 163 20.33 -19.70 5.45
C GLU A 163 20.16 -18.19 5.73
N TYR A 164 19.63 -17.42 4.77
CA TYR A 164 19.32 -16.00 4.99
C TYR A 164 18.20 -15.82 6.02
N TYR A 165 17.22 -16.71 6.02
CA TYR A 165 16.14 -16.70 7.00
C TYR A 165 16.66 -16.87 8.44
N LYS A 166 17.60 -17.79 8.68
CA LYS A 166 18.23 -17.97 10.01
C LYS A 166 19.02 -16.73 10.44
N LYS A 167 19.85 -16.17 9.56
CA LYS A 167 20.61 -14.93 9.86
C LYS A 167 19.67 -13.76 10.16
N PHE A 168 18.57 -13.66 9.42
CA PHE A 168 17.56 -12.63 9.61
C PHE A 168 16.80 -12.76 10.93
N LEU A 169 16.38 -13.97 11.30
CA LEU A 169 15.76 -14.23 12.60
C LEU A 169 16.71 -13.88 13.75
N ASN A 170 18.00 -14.18 13.63
CA ASN A 170 18.97 -13.83 14.65
C ASN A 170 19.10 -12.30 14.84
N VAL A 171 19.04 -11.52 13.76
CA VAL A 171 19.02 -10.05 13.83
C VAL A 171 17.75 -9.55 14.52
N ILE A 172 16.59 -10.12 14.18
CA ILE A 172 15.32 -9.79 14.84
C ILE A 172 15.36 -10.11 16.33
N LEU A 173 15.83 -11.30 16.70
CA LEU A 173 15.95 -11.74 18.09
C LEU A 173 16.93 -10.86 18.86
N PHE A 174 18.07 -10.50 18.25
CA PHE A 174 19.03 -9.60 18.86
C PHE A 174 18.42 -8.21 19.14
N LEU A 175 17.76 -7.61 18.14
CA LEU A 175 17.09 -6.32 18.30
C LEU A 175 15.99 -6.38 19.35
N TRP A 176 15.21 -7.47 19.38
CA TRP A 176 14.19 -7.69 20.39
C TRP A 176 14.76 -7.72 21.81
N LEU A 177 15.81 -8.53 22.04
CA LEU A 177 16.46 -8.65 23.34
C LEU A 177 17.14 -7.35 23.76
N LEU A 178 17.75 -6.64 22.81
CA LEU A 178 18.33 -5.32 23.05
C LEU A 178 17.25 -4.33 23.53
N MET A 179 16.13 -4.26 22.79
CA MET A 179 15.00 -3.40 23.16
C MET A 179 14.39 -3.77 24.49
N TYR A 180 14.31 -5.07 24.78
CA TYR A 180 13.84 -5.57 26.05
C TYR A 180 14.76 -5.16 27.21
N GLY A 181 16.07 -5.36 27.07
CA GLY A 181 17.06 -4.96 28.07
C GLY A 181 17.03 -3.45 28.35
N ILE A 182 16.87 -2.63 27.30
CA ILE A 182 16.74 -1.18 27.45
C ILE A 182 15.47 -0.82 28.23
N ASN A 183 14.32 -1.42 27.89
CA ASN A 183 13.07 -1.15 28.59
C ASN A 183 13.14 -1.54 30.08
N LEU A 184 13.78 -2.66 30.41
CA LEU A 184 14.02 -3.06 31.80
C LEU A 184 14.99 -2.12 32.52
N PHE A 185 16.01 -1.61 31.83
CA PHE A 185 16.97 -0.67 32.42
C PHE A 185 16.34 0.69 32.72
N ILE A 186 15.47 1.18 31.84
CA ILE A 186 14.80 2.48 31.98
C ILE A 186 13.65 2.40 33.00
N ASN A 187 12.84 1.35 32.94
CA ASN A 187 11.59 1.28 33.70
C ASN A 187 11.64 0.30 34.90
N GLY A 188 12.77 -0.37 35.11
CA GLY A 188 12.96 -1.37 36.16
C GLY A 188 12.34 -2.74 35.86
N LEU A 189 12.27 -3.59 36.89
CA LEU A 189 11.78 -4.98 36.78
C LEU A 189 10.26 -5.12 36.97
N ASN A 190 9.57 -4.02 37.28
CA ASN A 190 8.11 -4.03 37.43
C ASN A 190 7.47 -4.32 36.07
N HIS A 191 6.45 -5.18 36.01
CA HIS A 191 5.79 -5.55 34.75
C HIS A 191 6.72 -6.15 33.66
N PHE A 192 7.63 -7.04 34.07
CA PHE A 192 8.56 -7.81 33.21
C PHE A 192 7.95 -8.30 31.88
N LEU A 193 6.75 -8.89 31.92
CA LEU A 193 6.06 -9.41 30.74
C LEU A 193 5.59 -8.30 29.79
N ALA A 194 5.15 -7.16 30.32
CA ALA A 194 4.70 -6.03 29.51
C ALA A 194 5.87 -5.46 28.70
N TYR A 195 7.03 -5.27 29.32
CA TYR A 195 8.21 -4.77 28.62
C TYR A 195 8.75 -5.75 27.58
N LEU A 196 8.61 -7.06 27.81
CA LEU A 196 8.98 -8.10 26.85
C LEU A 196 8.11 -8.03 25.59
N LEU A 197 6.80 -7.86 25.77
CA LEU A 197 5.85 -7.71 24.67
C LEU A 197 6.03 -6.38 23.94
N LEU A 198 6.25 -5.28 24.67
CA LEU A 198 6.49 -3.96 24.10
C LEU A 198 7.76 -3.91 23.25
N ALA A 199 8.79 -4.69 23.61
CA ALA A 199 10.02 -4.80 22.82
C ALA A 199 9.80 -5.39 21.41
N LEU A 200 8.66 -6.03 21.14
CA LEU A 200 8.29 -6.49 19.79
C LEU A 200 7.87 -5.33 18.88
N LEU A 201 7.33 -4.24 19.44
CA LEU A 201 6.83 -3.10 18.65
C LEU A 201 7.93 -2.47 17.77
N PRO A 202 9.15 -2.23 18.28
CA PRO A 202 10.30 -1.81 17.47
C PRO A 202 10.66 -2.74 16.29
N ILE A 203 10.25 -4.01 16.30
CA ILE A 203 10.54 -4.96 15.21
C ILE A 203 9.53 -4.78 14.07
N ALA A 204 8.37 -4.19 14.33
CA ALA A 204 7.31 -3.98 13.34
C ALA A 204 7.77 -3.35 12.01
N PRO A 205 8.70 -2.38 11.95
CA PRO A 205 9.19 -1.81 10.69
C PRO A 205 9.87 -2.84 9.78
N ILE A 206 10.52 -3.84 10.36
CA ILE A 206 11.20 -4.90 9.60
C ILE A 206 10.16 -5.76 8.89
N PHE A 207 9.13 -6.21 9.63
CA PHE A 207 8.01 -6.94 9.06
C PHE A 207 7.23 -6.11 8.03
N LEU A 208 7.03 -4.82 8.32
CA LEU A 208 6.38 -3.88 7.41
C LEU A 208 7.16 -3.75 6.10
N GLY A 209 8.49 -3.63 6.14
CA GLY A 209 9.35 -3.58 4.96
C GLY A 209 9.29 -4.86 4.11
N LEU A 210 9.28 -6.04 4.74
CA LEU A 210 9.14 -7.31 4.02
C LEU A 210 7.78 -7.48 3.36
N PHE A 211 6.72 -7.16 4.12
CA PHE A 211 5.36 -7.16 3.60
C PHE A 211 5.24 -6.21 2.42
N LEU A 212 5.81 -5.01 2.53
CA LEU A 212 5.80 -3.99 1.48
C LEU A 212 6.44 -4.48 0.19
N VAL A 213 7.66 -5.01 0.25
CA VAL A 213 8.36 -5.53 -0.94
C VAL A 213 7.52 -6.60 -1.63
N SER A 214 6.95 -7.52 -0.85
CA SER A 214 6.13 -8.62 -1.37
C SER A 214 4.84 -8.11 -2.01
N PHE A 215 4.14 -7.20 -1.32
CA PHE A 215 2.92 -6.56 -1.82
C PHE A 215 3.18 -5.76 -3.10
N PHE A 216 4.26 -4.98 -3.12
CA PHE A 216 4.63 -4.14 -4.25
C PHE A 216 4.94 -5.00 -5.50
N LYS A 217 5.75 -6.06 -5.36
CA LYS A 217 6.02 -7.02 -6.45
C LYS A 217 4.75 -7.61 -7.04
N SER A 218 3.83 -8.08 -6.19
CA SER A 218 2.56 -8.68 -6.63
C SER A 218 1.71 -7.70 -7.45
N ASN A 219 1.57 -6.46 -6.95
CA ASN A 219 0.79 -5.42 -7.62
C ASN A 219 1.43 -4.93 -8.93
N LEU A 220 2.77 -4.91 -9.03
CA LEU A 220 3.46 -4.56 -10.27
C LEU A 220 3.21 -5.54 -11.40
N VAL A 221 3.17 -6.84 -11.12
CA VAL A 221 2.84 -7.85 -12.12
C VAL A 221 1.41 -7.65 -12.62
N LYS A 222 0.47 -7.41 -11.70
CA LYS A 222 -0.92 -7.09 -12.03
C LYS A 222 -1.03 -5.84 -12.91
N LEU A 223 -0.28 -4.78 -12.60
CA LEU A 223 -0.25 -3.57 -13.42
C LEU A 223 0.29 -3.81 -14.82
N GLU A 224 1.35 -4.60 -14.98
CA GLU A 224 1.87 -4.95 -16.30
C GLU A 224 0.88 -5.73 -17.14
N ASN A 225 0.22 -6.72 -16.53
CA ASN A 225 -0.84 -7.50 -17.19
C ASN A 225 -1.96 -6.57 -17.65
N LEU A 226 -2.50 -5.76 -16.74
CA LEU A 226 -3.58 -4.81 -17.06
C LEU A 226 -3.18 -3.77 -18.09
N ASN A 227 -1.93 -3.30 -18.08
CA ASN A 227 -1.41 -2.36 -19.08
C ASN A 227 -1.31 -3.01 -20.46
N THR A 228 -0.87 -4.27 -20.52
CA THR A 228 -0.79 -5.05 -21.76
C THR A 228 -2.18 -5.30 -22.34
N VAL A 229 -3.13 -5.67 -21.49
CA VAL A 229 -4.55 -5.82 -21.86
C VAL A 229 -5.13 -4.49 -22.33
N ASN A 230 -4.85 -3.40 -21.60
CA ASN A 230 -5.37 -2.07 -21.94
C ASN A 230 -4.87 -1.56 -23.30
N LYS A 231 -3.68 -1.96 -23.75
CA LYS A 231 -3.16 -1.63 -25.09
C LYS A 231 -3.80 -2.45 -26.21
N ASN A 232 -4.21 -3.68 -25.92
CA ASN A 232 -4.73 -4.65 -26.91
C ASN A 232 -6.14 -5.12 -26.55
N GLN A 233 -7.05 -4.20 -26.21
CA GLN A 233 -8.34 -4.54 -25.58
C GLN A 233 -9.20 -5.49 -26.42
N GLU A 234 -9.36 -5.26 -27.71
CA GLU A 234 -10.21 -6.11 -28.57
C GLU A 234 -9.66 -7.53 -28.69
N LYS A 235 -8.33 -7.69 -28.82
CA LYS A 235 -7.68 -9.00 -28.87
C LYS A 235 -8.08 -9.85 -27.66
N TYR A 236 -7.85 -9.32 -26.46
CA TYR A 236 -8.14 -10.06 -25.22
C TYR A 236 -9.63 -10.22 -24.95
N ARG A 237 -10.45 -9.26 -25.38
CA ARG A 237 -11.92 -9.40 -25.31
C ARG A 237 -12.39 -10.61 -26.11
N GLU A 238 -11.91 -10.74 -27.34
CA GLU A 238 -12.30 -11.84 -28.24
C GLU A 238 -11.69 -13.17 -27.83
N GLU A 239 -10.38 -13.18 -27.51
CA GLU A 239 -9.64 -14.38 -27.07
C GLU A 239 -10.30 -15.06 -25.86
N TYR A 240 -10.81 -14.27 -24.91
CA TYR A 240 -11.49 -14.80 -23.72
C TYR A 240 -13.02 -14.78 -23.82
N GLY A 241 -13.59 -14.46 -24.99
CA GLY A 241 -15.02 -14.59 -25.26
C GLY A 241 -15.94 -13.59 -24.55
N TYR A 242 -15.46 -12.41 -24.16
CA TYR A 242 -16.29 -11.39 -23.50
C TYR A 242 -17.12 -10.58 -24.51
N THR A 243 -18.36 -10.26 -24.13
CA THR A 243 -19.19 -9.35 -24.93
C THR A 243 -18.67 -7.91 -24.85
N ILE A 244 -18.99 -7.08 -25.85
CA ILE A 244 -18.66 -5.65 -25.87
C ILE A 244 -19.28 -4.93 -24.66
N GLU A 245 -20.47 -5.35 -24.22
CA GLU A 245 -21.12 -4.79 -23.04
C GLU A 245 -20.38 -5.13 -21.74
N GLU A 246 -19.98 -6.39 -21.57
CA GLU A 246 -19.24 -6.82 -20.39
C GLU A 246 -17.88 -6.16 -20.30
N TRP A 247 -17.22 -5.96 -21.45
CA TRP A 247 -15.89 -5.38 -21.49
C TRP A 247 -15.88 -3.86 -21.29
N TYR A 248 -16.67 -3.13 -22.06
CA TYR A 248 -16.65 -1.67 -22.06
C TYR A 248 -17.77 -1.01 -21.23
N GLY A 249 -18.88 -1.71 -21.02
CA GLY A 249 -20.07 -1.19 -20.37
C GLY A 249 -21.02 -0.44 -21.33
N LYS A 250 -22.29 -0.35 -20.93
CA LYS A 250 -23.38 0.28 -21.72
C LYS A 250 -23.15 1.75 -22.07
N LYS A 251 -22.39 2.50 -21.27
CA LYS A 251 -22.14 3.93 -21.52
C LYS A 251 -20.93 4.18 -22.43
N SER A 252 -20.20 3.13 -22.83
CA SER A 252 -19.02 3.25 -23.70
C SER A 252 -19.36 3.63 -25.14
N LYS A 253 -18.39 4.24 -25.83
CA LYS A 253 -18.51 4.55 -27.27
C LYS A 253 -18.61 3.27 -28.10
N MET A 254 -17.76 2.27 -27.79
CA MET A 254 -17.74 0.96 -28.48
C MET A 254 -19.08 0.24 -28.42
N TYR A 255 -19.72 0.18 -27.25
CA TYR A 255 -21.04 -0.43 -27.12
C TYR A 255 -22.11 0.32 -27.91
N LYS A 256 -22.13 1.66 -27.82
CA LYS A 256 -23.10 2.48 -28.55
C LYS A 256 -22.96 2.33 -30.07
N GLU A 257 -21.75 2.20 -30.58
CA GLU A 257 -21.48 1.95 -31.99
C GLU A 257 -21.89 0.54 -32.41
N HIS A 258 -21.61 -0.47 -31.59
CA HIS A 258 -22.04 -1.84 -31.84
C HIS A 258 -23.57 -1.95 -31.95
N VAL A 259 -24.31 -1.36 -31.00
CA VAL A 259 -25.79 -1.34 -31.03
C VAL A 259 -26.34 -0.57 -32.23
N LYS A 260 -25.69 0.53 -32.65
CA LYS A 260 -26.10 1.27 -33.86
C LYS A 260 -25.90 0.43 -35.12
N LYS A 261 -24.80 -0.32 -35.23
CA LYS A 261 -24.54 -1.21 -36.37
C LYS A 261 -25.49 -2.40 -36.39
N SER A 262 -25.82 -2.98 -35.24
CA SER A 262 -26.75 -4.11 -35.15
C SER A 262 -28.18 -3.73 -35.51
N LYS A 263 -28.62 -2.49 -35.23
CA LYS A 263 -29.96 -2.00 -35.62
C LYS A 263 -30.09 -1.62 -37.10
N LYS A 264 -28.98 -1.52 -37.83
CA LYS A 264 -28.95 -1.18 -39.26
C LYS A 264 -28.87 -2.41 -40.18
N ARG A 265 -28.62 -3.59 -39.60
CA ARG A 265 -28.72 -4.89 -40.27
C ARG A 265 -30.07 -5.49 -39.97
#